data_AF-A0A0F9FVX2-F1
#
_entry.id   AF-A0A0F9FVX2-F1
#
_cell.length_a   1.000
_cell.length_b   1.000
_cell.length_c   1.000
_cell.angle_alpha   90.00
_cell.angle_beta   90.00
_cell.angle_gamma   90.00
#
_symmetry.space_group_name_H-M   'P 1'
#
loop_
_entity.id
_entity.type
_entity.pdbx_description
1 polymer ?
#
loop_
_entity_poly.entity_id
_entity_poly.type
_entity_poly.pdbx_seq_one_letter_code
_entity_poly.pdbx_strand_id
1 'polypeptide(L)'
;AVCGLLVSAATAAGVRIPITVTEPNGVGSRRGHVSTGVPLLVGQMADAKDLRLLDDRGKEVVAQFRPLARWWNKDNSLRWVLVDFTARLGGHQSRQYVLTDGGKAKYESPLKVTRTDARIVVDTGSAEFVINRKRFNLFDRVRIDMNGDGQYEADEECVSPGSSAGGVVMDTYGLAYLGSEGTEQVVVEEAGPVRVWVMRYVPEAMNREP
;
A
#
# COMPACT_ATOMS: atom_id res chain seq x y z
N ALA A 1 -4.26 -16.67 2.53
CA ALA A 1 -5.49 -17.39 2.13
C ALA A 1 -5.92 -16.90 0.76
N VAL A 2 -6.22 -17.83 -0.15
CA VAL A 2 -6.37 -17.61 -1.60
C VAL A 2 -7.76 -17.06 -1.92
N CYS A 3 -7.80 -15.96 -2.68
CA CYS A 3 -9.01 -15.28 -3.15
C CYS A 3 -9.47 -15.91 -4.48
N GLY A 4 -10.65 -16.52 -4.51
CA GLY A 4 -11.24 -17.07 -5.74
C GLY A 4 -11.98 -15.99 -6.52
N LEU A 5 -11.55 -15.70 -7.75
CA LEU A 5 -12.14 -14.72 -8.66
C LEU A 5 -12.94 -15.44 -9.75
N LEU A 6 -14.23 -15.12 -9.90
CA LEU A 6 -15.03 -15.47 -11.08
C LEU A 6 -15.17 -14.21 -11.94
N VAL A 7 -14.60 -14.22 -13.14
CA VAL A 7 -14.72 -13.14 -14.14
C VAL A 7 -15.68 -13.60 -15.24
N SER A 8 -16.73 -12.82 -15.49
CA SER A 8 -17.59 -12.99 -16.67
C SER A 8 -17.21 -11.95 -17.73
N ALA A 9 -17.08 -12.38 -18.99
CA ALA A 9 -16.55 -11.54 -20.07
C ALA A 9 -17.59 -10.51 -20.57
N ALA A 10 -17.17 -9.24 -20.66
CA ALA A 10 -17.98 -8.15 -21.22
C ALA A 10 -17.58 -7.84 -22.67
N THR A 11 -18.58 -7.63 -23.53
CA THR A 11 -18.47 -7.15 -24.92
C THR A 11 -18.23 -5.63 -24.97
N ALA A 12 -17.80 -5.12 -26.14
CA ALA A 12 -17.16 -3.82 -26.40
C ALA A 12 -17.92 -2.52 -26.03
N ALA A 13 -18.22 -2.31 -24.74
CA ALA A 13 -18.78 -1.08 -24.19
C ALA A 13 -18.13 -0.74 -22.84
N GLY A 14 -17.19 0.21 -22.82
CA GLY A 14 -16.49 0.67 -21.61
C GLY A 14 -15.73 -0.43 -20.84
N VAL A 15 -14.92 -0.04 -19.87
CA VAL A 15 -14.42 -1.02 -18.89
C VAL A 15 -15.53 -1.17 -17.85
N ARG A 16 -16.06 -2.37 -17.65
CA ARG A 16 -16.94 -2.69 -16.50
C ARG A 16 -16.67 -4.12 -16.05
N ILE A 17 -15.85 -4.26 -15.02
CA ILE A 17 -15.45 -5.57 -14.50
C ILE A 17 -15.93 -5.68 -13.06
N PRO A 18 -16.86 -6.59 -12.75
CA PRO A 18 -17.33 -6.79 -11.39
C PRO A 18 -16.23 -7.43 -10.54
N ILE A 19 -16.08 -6.95 -9.31
CA ILE A 19 -15.18 -7.46 -8.28
C ILE A 19 -16.03 -7.79 -7.06
N THR A 20 -15.99 -9.04 -6.61
CA THR A 20 -16.65 -9.45 -5.36
C THR A 20 -15.61 -9.58 -4.26
N VAL A 21 -15.84 -8.93 -3.12
CA VAL A 21 -15.01 -9.07 -1.92
C VAL A 21 -15.85 -9.73 -0.85
N THR A 22 -15.34 -10.83 -0.29
CA THR A 22 -15.98 -11.61 0.77
C THR A 22 -15.11 -11.58 2.00
N GLU A 23 -15.71 -11.38 3.18
CA GLU A 23 -15.07 -11.60 4.47
C GLU A 23 -15.43 -13.01 4.95
N PRO A 24 -14.52 -14.00 4.91
CA PRO A 24 -14.89 -15.40 5.16
C PRO A 24 -14.79 -15.84 6.62
N ASN A 25 -14.19 -15.04 7.51
CA ASN A 25 -13.82 -15.49 8.87
C ASN A 25 -14.84 -15.10 9.94
N GLY A 26 -15.88 -14.36 9.60
CA GLY A 26 -16.95 -13.97 10.52
C GLY A 26 -16.62 -12.80 11.45
N VAL A 27 -15.41 -12.26 11.38
CA VAL A 27 -14.96 -11.14 12.24
C VAL A 27 -15.49 -9.81 11.73
N GLY A 28 -15.62 -9.67 10.39
CA GLY A 28 -15.83 -8.38 9.76
C GLY A 28 -14.59 -7.49 9.79
N SER A 29 -14.61 -6.42 9.00
CA SER A 29 -13.59 -5.38 9.02
C SER A 29 -14.18 -4.01 8.68
N ARG A 30 -13.89 -3.01 9.51
CA ARG A 30 -14.31 -1.62 9.26
C ARG A 30 -13.42 -0.89 8.26
N ARG A 31 -12.16 -1.33 8.12
CA ARG A 31 -11.12 -0.76 7.25
C ARG A 31 -10.28 -1.87 6.61
N GLY A 32 -10.94 -2.87 6.01
CA GLY A 32 -10.26 -4.01 5.42
C GLY A 32 -9.54 -3.61 4.14
N HIS A 33 -8.22 -3.77 4.09
CA HIS A 33 -7.45 -3.53 2.88
C HIS A 33 -7.66 -4.67 1.88
N VAL A 34 -8.04 -4.31 0.66
CA VAL A 34 -8.24 -5.24 -0.46
C VAL A 34 -7.21 -4.95 -1.53
N SER A 35 -6.54 -5.99 -2.01
CA SER A 35 -5.53 -5.95 -3.06
C SER A 35 -5.82 -7.07 -4.04
N THR A 36 -6.19 -6.75 -5.27
CA THR A 36 -6.56 -7.77 -6.27
C THR A 36 -6.05 -7.43 -7.67
N GLY A 37 -5.63 -8.45 -8.42
CA GLY A 37 -5.21 -8.31 -9.80
C GLY A 37 -6.41 -8.50 -10.74
N VAL A 38 -6.63 -7.53 -11.62
CA VAL A 38 -7.71 -7.58 -12.62
C VAL A 38 -7.10 -7.72 -14.02
N PRO A 39 -7.40 -8.80 -14.77
CA PRO A 39 -6.97 -8.95 -16.15
C PRO A 39 -7.81 -8.07 -17.07
N LEU A 40 -7.18 -7.55 -18.13
CA LEU A 40 -7.79 -6.68 -19.12
C LEU A 40 -7.50 -7.21 -20.54
N LEU A 41 -8.50 -7.09 -21.42
CA LEU A 41 -8.38 -7.46 -22.82
C LEU A 41 -7.49 -6.47 -23.58
N VAL A 42 -6.95 -6.91 -24.71
CA VAL A 42 -6.19 -6.03 -25.63
C VAL A 42 -7.08 -4.85 -26.03
N GLY A 43 -6.55 -3.63 -25.92
CA GLY A 43 -7.24 -2.39 -26.26
C GLY A 43 -8.26 -1.90 -25.24
N GLN A 44 -8.54 -2.66 -24.18
CA GLN A 44 -9.61 -2.34 -23.24
C GLN A 44 -9.27 -1.14 -22.34
N MET A 45 -8.00 -0.96 -21.97
CA MET A 45 -7.54 0.20 -21.22
C MET A 45 -6.07 0.50 -21.50
N ALA A 46 -5.75 1.74 -21.85
CA ALA A 46 -4.38 2.16 -22.13
C ALA A 46 -3.59 2.55 -20.87
N ASP A 47 -4.24 3.24 -19.93
CA ASP A 47 -3.60 3.87 -18.78
C ASP A 47 -4.42 3.66 -17.50
N ALA A 48 -3.72 3.32 -16.40
CA ALA A 48 -4.36 3.03 -15.13
C ALA A 48 -4.94 4.28 -14.47
N LYS A 49 -4.48 5.49 -14.85
CA LYS A 49 -5.02 6.76 -14.34
C LYS A 49 -6.48 7.01 -14.73
N ASP A 50 -6.95 6.32 -15.77
CA ASP A 50 -8.30 6.46 -16.31
C ASP A 50 -9.26 5.43 -15.68
N LEU A 51 -8.76 4.54 -14.81
CA LEU A 51 -9.56 3.56 -14.08
C LEU A 51 -10.24 4.16 -12.86
N ARG A 52 -11.36 3.54 -12.49
CA ARG A 52 -12.22 3.86 -11.36
C ARG A 52 -12.76 2.62 -10.70
N LEU A 53 -13.04 2.74 -9.42
CA LEU A 53 -13.73 1.72 -8.66
C LEU A 53 -15.05 2.30 -8.14
N LEU A 54 -16.15 1.65 -8.49
CA LEU A 54 -17.47 1.98 -7.98
C LEU A 54 -17.91 0.94 -6.97
N ASP A 55 -18.66 1.33 -5.95
CA ASP A 55 -19.38 0.40 -5.08
C ASP A 55 -20.69 -0.10 -5.73
N ASP A 56 -21.44 -0.92 -5.00
CA ASP A 56 -22.73 -1.49 -5.40
C ASP A 56 -23.82 -0.44 -5.67
N ARG A 57 -23.61 0.80 -5.21
CA ARG A 57 -24.50 1.95 -5.44
C ARG A 57 -24.04 2.86 -6.57
N GLY A 58 -22.94 2.50 -7.24
CA GLY A 58 -22.32 3.32 -8.28
C GLY A 58 -21.55 4.52 -7.75
N LYS A 59 -21.28 4.60 -6.44
CA LYS A 59 -20.47 5.67 -5.85
C LYS A 59 -18.99 5.33 -6.01
N GLU A 60 -18.21 6.34 -6.38
CA GLU A 60 -16.76 6.19 -6.50
C GLU A 60 -16.10 5.91 -5.14
N VAL A 61 -15.22 4.92 -5.12
CA VAL A 61 -14.43 4.49 -3.98
C VAL A 61 -12.98 4.91 -4.21
N VAL A 62 -12.34 5.44 -3.17
CA VAL A 62 -10.90 5.76 -3.21
C VAL A 62 -10.13 4.48 -3.48
N ALA A 63 -9.42 4.46 -4.60
CA ALA A 63 -8.67 3.31 -5.06
C ALA A 63 -7.32 3.75 -5.66
N GLN A 64 -6.39 2.82 -5.67
CA GLN A 64 -5.05 2.97 -6.20
C GLN A 64 -4.81 1.86 -7.23
N PHE A 65 -4.32 2.25 -8.40
CA PHE A 65 -4.17 1.35 -9.54
C PHE A 65 -2.71 1.28 -9.97
N ARG A 66 -2.16 0.06 -10.08
CA ARG A 66 -0.79 -0.15 -10.55
C ARG A 66 -0.78 -1.10 -11.75
N PRO A 67 -0.26 -0.69 -12.92
CA PRO A 67 0.02 -1.60 -14.03
C PRO A 67 0.98 -2.71 -13.58
N LEU A 68 0.55 -3.97 -13.72
CA LEU A 68 1.38 -5.15 -13.46
C LEU A 68 1.96 -5.72 -14.75
N ALA A 69 1.21 -5.65 -15.85
CA ALA A 69 1.66 -6.10 -17.15
C ALA A 69 0.95 -5.34 -18.28
N ARG A 70 1.62 -5.26 -19.42
CA ARG A 70 1.07 -4.72 -20.67
C ARG A 70 1.07 -5.77 -21.77
N TRP A 71 0.21 -5.59 -22.77
CA TRP A 71 0.18 -6.36 -24.00
C TRP A 71 1.33 -5.94 -24.94
N TRP A 72 2.56 -6.27 -24.56
CA TRP A 72 3.80 -5.83 -25.23
C TRP A 72 3.91 -6.23 -26.70
N ASN A 73 3.26 -7.33 -27.11
CA ASN A 73 3.26 -7.86 -28.47
C ASN A 73 2.01 -7.46 -29.28
N LYS A 74 1.21 -6.50 -28.79
CA LYS A 74 0.01 -5.99 -29.46
C LYS A 74 0.02 -4.46 -29.48
N ASP A 75 -0.85 -3.81 -28.71
CA ASP A 75 -1.06 -2.36 -28.68
C ASP A 75 -0.50 -1.68 -27.42
N ASN A 76 0.24 -2.44 -26.59
CA ASN A 76 0.80 -1.97 -25.31
C ASN A 76 -0.25 -1.50 -24.28
N SER A 77 -1.52 -1.85 -24.48
CA SER A 77 -2.59 -1.66 -23.50
C SER A 77 -2.33 -2.47 -22.23
N LEU A 78 -3.01 -2.11 -21.14
CA LEU A 78 -2.91 -2.81 -19.87
C LEU A 78 -3.42 -4.24 -20.03
N ARG A 79 -2.65 -5.21 -19.53
CA ARG A 79 -3.00 -6.63 -19.51
C ARG A 79 -3.42 -7.08 -18.11
N TRP A 80 -2.75 -6.55 -17.09
CA TRP A 80 -3.05 -6.78 -15.68
C TRP A 80 -2.85 -5.50 -14.88
N VAL A 81 -3.80 -5.19 -14.01
CA VAL A 81 -3.74 -4.06 -13.07
C VAL A 81 -3.97 -4.56 -11.66
N LEU A 82 -3.14 -4.11 -10.72
CA LEU A 82 -3.41 -4.24 -9.30
C LEU A 82 -4.38 -3.13 -8.88
N VAL A 83 -5.45 -3.52 -8.18
CA VAL A 83 -6.44 -2.62 -7.60
C VAL A 83 -6.33 -2.72 -6.08
N ASP A 84 -6.02 -1.58 -5.46
CA ASP A 84 -5.88 -1.43 -4.02
C ASP A 84 -6.93 -0.45 -3.48
N PHE A 85 -7.72 -0.88 -2.49
CA PHE A 85 -8.75 -0.05 -1.87
C PHE A 85 -9.10 -0.56 -0.47
N THR A 86 -9.92 0.19 0.26
CA THR A 86 -10.43 -0.21 1.57
C THR A 86 -11.91 -0.57 1.47
N ALA A 87 -12.28 -1.74 1.99
CA ALA A 87 -13.66 -2.21 2.06
C ALA A 87 -14.11 -2.30 3.53
N ARG A 88 -15.38 -1.96 3.75
CA ARG A 88 -16.07 -2.24 5.01
C ARG A 88 -17.01 -3.43 4.82
N LEU A 89 -16.79 -4.48 5.58
CA LEU A 89 -17.54 -5.74 5.51
C LEU A 89 -17.92 -6.19 6.93
N GLY A 90 -19.14 -6.65 7.13
CA GLY A 90 -19.52 -7.46 8.29
C GLY A 90 -18.94 -8.87 8.19
N GLY A 91 -19.04 -9.64 9.27
CA GLY A 91 -18.66 -11.04 9.28
C GLY A 91 -19.42 -11.85 8.23
N HIS A 92 -18.73 -12.70 7.46
CA HIS A 92 -19.34 -13.50 6.38
C HIS A 92 -20.02 -12.68 5.27
N GLN A 93 -19.80 -11.36 5.21
CA GLN A 93 -20.43 -10.49 4.23
C GLN A 93 -19.66 -10.51 2.90
N SER A 94 -20.40 -10.49 1.80
CA SER A 94 -19.89 -10.15 0.47
C SER A 94 -20.35 -8.76 0.03
N ARG A 95 -19.49 -8.04 -0.68
CA ARG A 95 -19.85 -6.80 -1.40
C ARG A 95 -19.33 -6.83 -2.82
N GLN A 96 -20.07 -6.17 -3.71
CA GLN A 96 -19.69 -5.98 -5.10
C GLN A 96 -19.10 -4.59 -5.31
N TYR A 97 -18.12 -4.53 -6.18
CA TYR A 97 -17.51 -3.33 -6.73
C TYR A 97 -17.40 -3.49 -8.24
N VAL A 98 -17.21 -2.38 -8.95
CA VAL A 98 -17.03 -2.39 -10.41
C VAL A 98 -15.80 -1.59 -10.75
N LEU A 99 -14.80 -2.24 -11.36
CA LEU A 99 -13.70 -1.56 -12.03
C LEU A 99 -14.21 -1.01 -13.35
N THR A 100 -14.07 0.30 -13.57
CA THR A 100 -14.59 0.97 -14.75
C THR A 100 -13.65 2.04 -15.27
N ASP A 101 -13.90 2.54 -16.47
CA ASP A 101 -13.23 3.71 -17.03
C ASP A 101 -13.95 5.00 -16.61
N GLY A 102 -13.21 6.09 -16.44
CA GLY A 102 -13.83 7.37 -16.17
C GLY A 102 -12.85 8.50 -15.84
N GLY A 103 -12.07 9.01 -16.81
CA GLY A 103 -11.24 10.22 -16.66
C GLY A 103 -10.20 10.17 -15.53
N LYS A 104 -9.61 11.29 -15.08
CA LYS A 104 -8.63 11.32 -13.95
C LYS A 104 -9.29 11.55 -12.58
N ALA A 105 -9.00 10.71 -11.61
CA ALA A 105 -9.61 10.81 -10.28
C ALA A 105 -8.89 11.86 -9.46
N LYS A 106 -9.62 12.63 -8.65
CA LYS A 106 -9.05 13.36 -7.53
C LYS A 106 -9.60 12.74 -6.26
N TYR A 107 -8.78 11.94 -5.59
CA TYR A 107 -9.10 11.39 -4.28
C TYR A 107 -8.59 12.32 -3.19
N GLU A 108 -9.44 12.66 -2.25
CA GLU A 108 -8.99 13.17 -0.97
C GLU A 108 -8.55 11.98 -0.12
N SER A 109 -7.31 12.02 0.36
CA SER A 109 -6.76 11.00 1.26
C SER A 109 -6.04 11.66 2.43
N PRO A 110 -6.23 11.15 3.66
CA PRO A 110 -5.41 11.57 4.78
C PRO A 110 -3.95 11.09 4.64
N LEU A 111 -3.68 10.10 3.77
CA LEU A 111 -2.37 9.52 3.57
C LEU A 111 -1.42 10.51 2.90
N LYS A 112 -0.43 10.98 3.64
CA LYS A 112 0.58 11.95 3.20
C LYS A 112 1.97 11.39 3.40
N VAL A 113 2.86 11.71 2.46
CA VAL A 113 4.28 11.33 2.52
C VAL A 113 5.13 12.57 2.35
N THR A 114 5.93 12.89 3.35
CA THR A 114 6.93 13.96 3.30
C THR A 114 8.33 13.34 3.24
N ARG A 115 9.15 13.80 2.31
CA ARG A 115 10.51 13.29 2.08
C ARG A 115 11.51 14.40 2.27
N THR A 116 12.55 14.12 3.04
CA THR A 116 13.75 14.95 3.20
C THR A 116 14.98 14.08 2.99
N ASP A 117 16.16 14.69 2.93
CA ASP A 117 17.42 13.94 2.82
C ASP A 117 17.68 13.04 4.03
N ALA A 118 17.14 13.38 5.19
CA ALA A 118 17.36 12.65 6.44
C ALA A 118 16.23 11.67 6.78
N ARG A 119 14.99 11.96 6.40
CA ARG A 119 13.80 11.26 6.89
C ARG A 119 12.71 11.12 5.84
N ILE A 120 11.93 10.06 5.96
CA ILE A 120 10.63 9.87 5.31
C ILE A 120 9.59 9.89 6.43
N VAL A 121 8.57 10.74 6.31
CA VAL A 121 7.43 10.79 7.23
C VAL A 121 6.21 10.33 6.47
N VAL A 122 5.52 9.32 6.99
CA VAL A 122 4.27 8.80 6.46
C VAL A 122 3.19 9.05 7.50
N ASP A 123 2.24 9.91 7.15
CA ASP A 123 1.08 10.22 7.99
C ASP A 123 -0.15 9.56 7.35
N THR A 124 -0.82 8.69 8.09
CA THR A 124 -2.02 7.98 7.64
C THR A 124 -3.33 8.67 8.05
N GLY A 125 -3.22 9.76 8.82
CA GLY A 125 -4.31 10.45 9.51
C GLY A 125 -4.79 9.78 10.80
N SER A 126 -4.28 8.60 11.14
CA SER A 126 -4.51 7.97 12.46
C SER A 126 -3.20 7.53 13.13
N ALA A 127 -2.09 7.61 12.39
CA ALA A 127 -0.76 7.27 12.85
C ALA A 127 0.28 7.92 11.94
N GLU A 128 1.37 8.36 12.55
CA GLU A 128 2.55 8.87 11.88
C GLU A 128 3.74 7.91 12.08
N PHE A 129 4.42 7.63 10.98
CA PHE A 129 5.63 6.82 10.94
C PHE A 129 6.78 7.66 10.42
N VAL A 130 7.84 7.80 11.21
CA VAL A 130 9.07 8.44 10.80
C VAL A 130 10.12 7.38 10.56
N ILE A 131 10.72 7.42 9.37
CA ILE A 131 11.78 6.50 8.96
C ILE A 131 13.04 7.32 8.71
N ASN A 132 14.10 6.99 9.42
CA ASN A 132 15.40 7.64 9.26
C ASN A 132 16.17 6.99 8.10
N ARG A 133 16.61 7.82 7.16
CA ARG A 133 17.30 7.41 5.92
C ARG A 133 18.80 7.19 6.10
N LYS A 134 19.36 7.53 7.26
CA LYS A 134 20.79 7.43 7.58
C LYS A 134 21.07 6.43 8.70
N ARG A 135 20.15 6.30 9.66
CA ARG A 135 20.22 5.39 10.81
C ARG A 135 18.94 4.56 10.86
N PHE A 136 18.91 3.43 10.16
CA PHE A 136 17.66 2.73 9.95
C PHE A 136 17.29 1.82 11.13
N ASN A 137 16.28 2.26 11.87
CA ASN A 137 15.64 1.49 12.94
C ASN A 137 14.32 0.84 12.50
N LEU A 138 14.10 0.66 11.19
CA LEU A 138 12.78 0.48 10.58
C LEU A 138 11.87 1.69 10.81
N PHE A 139 11.40 1.89 12.05
CA PHE A 139 10.74 3.11 12.49
C PHE A 139 11.64 3.86 13.48
N ASP A 140 11.98 5.11 13.14
CA ASP A 140 12.67 6.03 14.04
C ASP A 140 11.68 6.65 15.04
N ARG A 141 10.42 6.83 14.64
CA ARG A 141 9.34 7.25 15.53
C ARG A 141 7.99 6.70 15.03
N VAL A 142 7.13 6.33 15.97
CA VAL A 142 5.73 5.97 15.70
C VAL A 142 4.84 6.70 16.69
N ARG A 143 3.86 7.44 16.17
CA ARG A 143 2.82 8.11 16.96
C ARG A 143 1.46 7.66 16.48
N ILE A 144 0.54 7.38 17.39
CA ILE A 144 -0.81 6.89 17.07
C ILE A 144 -1.81 7.84 17.72
N ASP A 145 -2.66 8.46 16.91
CA ASP A 145 -3.76 9.31 17.39
C ASP A 145 -4.80 8.41 18.09
N MET A 146 -4.66 8.26 19.40
CA MET A 146 -5.49 7.39 20.22
C MET A 146 -6.82 8.06 20.59
N ASN A 147 -6.83 9.39 20.66
CA ASN A 147 -7.99 10.17 21.08
C ASN A 147 -8.88 10.61 19.88
N GLY A 148 -8.35 10.52 18.65
CA GLY A 148 -9.03 10.84 17.39
C GLY A 148 -9.11 12.33 17.06
N ASP A 149 -8.23 13.17 17.63
CA ASP A 149 -8.24 14.63 17.44
C ASP A 149 -7.39 15.13 16.26
N GLY A 150 -6.66 14.22 15.60
CA GLY A 150 -5.80 14.51 14.46
C GLY A 150 -4.46 15.16 14.83
N GLN A 151 -4.10 15.19 16.10
CA GLN A 151 -2.80 15.61 16.61
C GLN A 151 -2.04 14.38 17.13
N TYR A 152 -0.76 14.59 17.44
CA TYR A 152 0.13 13.53 17.90
C TYR A 152 0.88 14.01 19.12
N GLU A 153 0.24 13.86 20.28
CA GLU A 153 0.74 14.31 21.58
C GLU A 153 1.86 13.42 22.13
N ALA A 154 2.52 13.85 23.21
CA ALA A 154 3.69 13.16 23.74
C ALA A 154 3.36 11.77 24.32
N ASP A 155 2.16 11.59 24.88
CA ASP A 155 1.66 10.32 25.43
C ASP A 155 1.15 9.35 24.34
N GLU A 156 1.08 9.80 23.10
CA GLU A 156 0.71 9.01 21.92
C GLU A 156 1.93 8.45 21.16
N GLU A 157 3.13 8.71 21.66
CA GLU A 157 4.37 8.17 21.11
C GLU A 157 4.61 6.72 21.55
N CYS A 158 4.50 5.80 20.60
CA CYS A 158 4.71 4.37 20.82
C CYS A 158 6.17 3.93 20.61
N VAL A 159 6.89 4.65 19.73
CA VAL A 159 8.31 4.39 19.46
C VAL A 159 9.03 5.73 19.46
N SER A 160 10.04 5.84 20.33
CA SER A 160 10.92 7.00 20.40
C SER A 160 12.23 6.76 19.65
N PRO A 161 12.83 7.82 19.06
CA PRO A 161 14.12 7.70 18.39
C PRO A 161 15.23 7.23 19.35
N GLY A 162 16.04 6.28 18.90
CA GLY A 162 17.19 5.77 19.65
C GLY A 162 18.03 4.81 18.81
N SER A 163 19.34 4.74 19.05
CA SER A 163 20.24 3.88 18.27
C SER A 163 19.94 2.38 18.42
N SER A 164 19.31 1.97 19.52
CA SER A 164 18.90 0.59 19.78
C SER A 164 17.40 0.35 19.65
N ALA A 165 16.65 1.29 19.08
CA ALA A 165 15.20 1.18 18.90
C ALA A 165 14.80 0.21 17.76
N GLY A 166 15.76 -0.12 16.88
CA GLY A 166 15.58 -1.06 15.77
C GLY A 166 16.05 -2.47 16.07
N GLY A 167 16.35 -3.22 15.00
CA GLY A 167 16.92 -4.56 15.11
C GLY A 167 18.30 -4.53 15.76
N VAL A 168 18.52 -5.43 16.72
CA VAL A 168 19.81 -5.67 17.37
C VAL A 168 20.14 -7.15 17.21
N VAL A 169 21.31 -7.43 16.64
CA VAL A 169 21.87 -8.79 16.58
C VAL A 169 23.04 -8.82 17.54
N MET A 170 23.12 -9.85 18.38
CA MET A 170 24.25 -10.04 19.30
C MET A 170 24.97 -11.33 18.93
N ASP A 171 26.30 -11.28 18.84
CA ASP A 171 27.09 -12.49 18.63
C ASP A 171 27.31 -13.29 19.92
N THR A 172 27.99 -14.42 19.80
CA THR A 172 28.29 -15.32 20.93
C THR A 172 29.28 -14.73 21.94
N TYR A 173 29.96 -13.63 21.61
CA TYR A 173 30.90 -12.92 22.48
C TYR A 173 30.25 -11.71 23.17
N GLY A 174 28.98 -11.43 22.90
CA GLY A 174 28.22 -10.32 23.48
C GLY A 174 28.41 -8.99 22.75
N LEU A 175 29.00 -8.99 21.55
CA LEU A 175 29.08 -7.78 20.73
C LEU A 175 27.74 -7.57 20.02
N ALA A 176 27.19 -6.36 20.16
CA ALA A 176 25.93 -5.96 19.55
C ALA A 176 26.15 -5.25 18.22
N TYR A 177 25.39 -5.65 17.20
CA TYR A 177 25.34 -5.06 15.87
C TYR A 177 23.97 -4.39 15.73
N LEU A 178 23.97 -3.06 15.62
CA LEU A 178 22.75 -2.27 15.60
C LEU A 178 22.32 -2.00 14.15
N GLY A 179 21.03 -2.20 13.82
CA GLY A 179 20.49 -1.80 12.52
C GLY A 179 20.70 -0.30 12.22
N SER A 180 20.81 0.52 13.25
CA SER A 180 21.07 1.96 13.15
C SER A 180 22.49 2.35 12.74
N GLU A 181 23.45 1.42 12.81
CA GLU A 181 24.85 1.66 12.46
C GLU A 181 25.10 1.61 10.94
N GLY A 182 24.12 1.18 10.15
CA GLY A 182 24.25 1.14 8.69
C GLY A 182 22.92 1.27 7.96
N THR A 183 22.85 2.26 7.07
CA THR A 183 21.87 2.24 5.99
C THR A 183 22.39 2.89 4.75
N GLU A 184 22.19 2.18 3.65
CA GLU A 184 22.64 2.64 2.34
C GLU A 184 21.55 3.48 1.68
N GLN A 185 20.35 2.93 1.53
CA GLN A 185 19.29 3.65 0.88
C GLN A 185 17.91 3.22 1.37
N VAL A 186 17.07 4.20 1.66
CA VAL A 186 15.64 4.04 1.91
C VAL A 186 14.88 4.92 0.93
N VAL A 187 13.96 4.33 0.18
CA VAL A 187 13.17 5.02 -0.84
C VAL A 187 11.71 4.68 -0.69
N VAL A 188 10.88 5.57 -1.20
CA VAL A 188 9.45 5.36 -1.32
C VAL A 188 9.19 4.91 -2.76
N GLU A 189 8.94 3.61 -2.93
CA GLU A 189 8.68 2.97 -4.22
C GLU A 189 7.30 3.36 -4.76
N GLU A 190 6.33 3.47 -3.88
CA GLU A 190 4.94 3.80 -4.24
C GLU A 190 4.35 4.74 -3.22
N ALA A 191 3.66 5.79 -3.68
CA ALA A 191 2.91 6.69 -2.82
C ALA A 191 1.61 7.06 -3.53
N GLY A 192 0.51 6.48 -3.07
CA GLY A 192 -0.82 6.79 -3.54
C GLY A 192 -1.80 7.01 -2.39
N PRO A 193 -3.08 7.25 -2.71
CA PRO A 193 -4.09 7.65 -1.74
C PRO A 193 -4.53 6.52 -0.79
N VAL A 194 -4.22 5.26 -1.11
CA VAL A 194 -4.61 4.09 -0.31
C VAL A 194 -3.40 3.44 0.36
N ARG A 195 -2.24 3.46 -0.33
CA ARG A 195 -1.06 2.73 0.10
C ARG A 195 0.23 3.45 -0.24
N VAL A 196 1.18 3.36 0.69
CA VAL A 196 2.57 3.80 0.52
C VAL A 196 3.49 2.60 0.72
N TRP A 197 4.46 2.42 -0.16
CA TRP A 197 5.53 1.41 -0.06
C TRP A 197 6.86 2.10 0.19
N VAL A 198 7.50 1.73 1.29
CA VAL A 198 8.85 2.17 1.64
C VAL A 198 9.76 0.96 1.64
N MET A 199 10.86 1.04 0.90
CA MET A 199 11.82 -0.04 0.76
C MET A 199 13.20 0.42 1.25
N ARG A 200 13.86 -0.44 2.02
CA ARG A 200 15.30 -0.35 2.30
C ARG A 200 16.04 -1.21 1.29
N TYR A 201 17.05 -0.64 0.65
CA TYR A 201 18.01 -1.36 -0.16
C TYR A 201 19.27 -1.65 0.66
N VAL A 202 19.75 -2.89 0.54
CA VAL A 202 21.06 -3.32 1.01
C VAL A 202 21.74 -3.96 -0.21
N PRO A 203 22.84 -3.42 -0.74
CA PRO A 203 23.51 -4.02 -1.87
C PRO A 203 24.19 -5.34 -1.51
N GLU A 204 24.33 -6.15 -2.53
CA GLU A 204 24.79 -7.53 -2.52
C GLU A 204 26.26 -7.71 -2.07
N ALA A 205 27.03 -6.62 -1.95
CA ALA A 205 28.44 -6.64 -1.58
C ALA A 205 28.72 -7.07 -0.13
N MET A 206 27.70 -7.07 0.74
CA MET A 206 27.84 -7.47 2.15
C MET A 206 27.63 -8.99 2.38
N ASN A 207 27.35 -9.76 1.32
CA ASN A 207 27.19 -11.22 1.35
C ASN A 207 28.45 -12.01 0.95
N ARG A 208 29.59 -11.35 0.80
CA ARG A 208 30.88 -12.04 0.66
C ARG A 208 31.62 -11.93 1.99
N GLU A 209 31.48 -12.95 2.83
CA GLU A 209 32.51 -13.25 3.82
C GLU A 209 33.83 -13.59 3.10
N PRO A 210 34.99 -13.29 3.70
CA PRO A 210 36.30 -13.60 3.14
C PRO A 210 36.56 -15.09 2.94
#